data_AF-A0A0A0BR63-F1
#
_entry.id   AF-A0A0A0BR63-F1
#
_cell.length_a   1.000
_cell.length_b   1.000
_cell.length_c   1.000
_cell.angle_alpha   90.00
_cell.angle_beta   90.00
_cell.angle_gamma   90.00
#
_symmetry.space_group_name_H-M   'P 1'
#
loop_
_entity.id
_entity.type
_entity.pdbx_description
1 polymer ?
#
loop_
_entity_poly.entity_id
_entity_poly.type
_entity_poly.pdbx_seq_one_letter_code
_entity_poly.pdbx_strand_id
1 'polypeptide(L)'
;MQRRVRAALADRESGLGMILVIGISVLVFTIAASAAAIAVNGISQSRQRTAFEVTLAAAEAGVDRALAEVQVAYSTLGADYPIPGPVSVAEPAPWCQGTPVSFPTSGQGAGGVWTGPDAEDLERQWARAQLEALVAGGSCIQSDGDHEYVVLKPVSPNAKYGKVYALSAMPSFADADETRLIKSEYVFMPFRPAHAILSAGPLSISSSTTVTAASGVDPSLAAVHSNATITGTGNPTVYGQVTSTGSSTFSSNKFYANPTNQVETSPAVAVPRINATSFYAQAALNDPGAVLDWYDLCTDGTVRPYSTSGVPCSSSTVIGTATSMTVRGWEYTPSQRLWTSTKNALPGTYFAHEANVDVGTGNATFSRFTVVASAENPTTCGTKRYGNITWDHYDLASPAYHNLFLMADSDVVTTSNFSAGSGISSPPVVSGMFVAGDQMQMETSSQGAVGSVVIANQCPTPAGSGGLITTSEVKNPAVYFDPNADAPFASVITTALWLDYSGG
;
A
#
# COMPACT_ATOMS: atom_id res chain seq x y z
N MET A 1 11.05 11.81 104.97
CA MET A 1 10.15 10.86 104.27
C MET A 1 9.81 11.25 102.82
N GLN A 2 9.96 12.51 102.39
CA GLN A 2 9.58 12.96 101.02
C GLN A 2 10.60 12.70 99.88
N ARG A 3 11.83 12.22 100.14
CA ARG A 3 12.83 11.96 99.09
C ARG A 3 12.77 10.55 98.46
N ARG A 4 12.10 9.58 99.08
CA ARG A 4 12.03 8.19 98.58
C ARG A 4 10.83 7.91 97.65
N VAL A 5 9.85 8.80 97.60
CA VAL A 5 8.65 8.64 96.74
C VAL A 5 8.89 9.15 95.31
N ARG A 6 9.83 10.10 95.09
CA ARG A 6 10.17 10.58 93.74
C ARG A 6 11.02 9.62 92.91
N ALA A 7 11.80 8.73 93.53
CA ALA A 7 12.64 7.77 92.80
C ALA A 7 11.85 6.54 92.29
N ALA A 8 10.77 6.16 92.98
CA ALA A 8 9.95 5.00 92.61
C ALA A 8 8.92 5.28 91.48
N LEU A 9 8.68 6.55 91.15
CA LEU A 9 7.82 6.95 90.03
C LEU A 9 8.60 7.10 88.71
N ALA A 10 9.89 7.47 88.76
CA ALA A 10 10.73 7.59 87.57
C ALA A 10 11.04 6.24 86.89
N ASP A 11 11.11 5.15 87.67
CA ASP A 11 11.50 3.82 87.17
C ASP A 11 10.34 3.07 86.48
N ARG A 12 9.09 3.42 86.81
CA ARG A 12 7.88 2.82 86.20
C ARG A 12 7.50 3.47 84.86
N GLU A 13 7.88 4.73 84.63
CA GLU A 13 7.70 5.44 83.36
C GLU A 13 8.70 4.98 82.29
N SER A 14 9.91 4.58 82.69
CA SER A 14 10.93 3.98 81.79
C SER A 14 10.46 2.68 81.14
N GLY A 15 9.83 1.78 81.90
CA GLY A 15 9.31 0.50 81.40
C GLY A 15 8.10 0.64 80.46
N LEU A 16 7.22 1.61 80.72
CA LEU A 16 6.07 1.92 79.86
C LEU A 16 6.50 2.58 78.54
N GLY A 17 7.53 3.44 78.60
CA GLY A 17 8.17 4.02 77.42
C GLY A 17 8.84 2.97 76.53
N MET A 18 9.51 1.96 77.11
CA MET A 18 10.17 0.91 76.33
C MET A 18 9.17 0.00 75.60
N ILE A 19 8.04 -0.36 76.24
CA ILE A 19 6.98 -1.15 75.60
C ILE A 19 6.30 -0.36 74.48
N LEU A 20 6.09 0.95 74.66
CA LEU A 20 5.54 1.80 73.62
C LEU A 20 6.48 1.90 72.40
N VAL A 21 7.79 2.05 72.63
CA VAL A 21 8.78 2.11 71.55
C VAL A 21 8.86 0.79 70.80
N ILE A 22 8.84 -0.36 71.49
CA ILE A 22 8.82 -1.67 70.85
C ILE A 22 7.52 -1.87 70.06
N GLY A 23 6.36 -1.52 70.63
CA GLY A 23 5.06 -1.62 69.95
C GLY A 23 4.96 -0.76 68.70
N ILE A 24 5.41 0.50 68.76
CA ILE A 24 5.46 1.41 67.61
C ILE A 24 6.48 0.92 66.57
N SER A 25 7.63 0.40 67.00
CA SER A 25 8.66 -0.12 66.08
C SER A 25 8.17 -1.35 65.32
N VAL A 26 7.47 -2.27 65.99
CA VAL A 26 6.86 -3.45 65.35
C VAL A 26 5.77 -3.03 64.37
N LEU A 27 4.91 -2.09 64.76
CA LEU A 27 3.85 -1.57 63.89
C LEU A 27 4.45 -0.93 62.62
N VAL A 28 5.46 -0.07 62.77
CA VAL A 28 6.14 0.58 61.64
C VAL A 28 6.83 -0.45 60.75
N PHE A 29 7.48 -1.47 61.32
CA PHE A 29 8.07 -2.56 60.53
C PHE A 29 7.02 -3.36 59.75
N THR A 30 5.89 -3.70 60.36
CA THR A 30 4.81 -4.41 59.65
C THR A 30 4.19 -3.58 58.53
N ILE A 31 4.04 -2.27 58.72
CA ILE A 31 3.53 -1.36 57.68
C ILE A 31 4.58 -1.17 56.56
N ALA A 32 5.85 -1.06 56.89
CA ALA A 32 6.92 -0.95 55.89
C ALA A 32 7.06 -2.24 55.07
N ALA A 33 6.94 -3.41 55.71
CA ALA A 33 7.00 -4.71 55.03
C ALA A 33 5.81 -4.91 54.08
N SER A 34 4.59 -4.53 54.49
CA SER A 34 3.40 -4.61 53.63
C SER A 34 3.46 -3.60 52.48
N ALA A 35 3.94 -2.38 52.72
CA ALA A 35 4.17 -1.39 51.67
C ALA A 35 5.21 -1.84 50.64
N ALA A 36 6.31 -2.47 51.10
CA ALA A 36 7.32 -3.06 50.23
C ALA A 36 6.75 -4.22 49.39
N ALA A 37 5.96 -5.10 49.99
CA ALA A 37 5.30 -6.20 49.26
C ALA A 37 4.31 -5.69 48.20
N ILE A 38 3.52 -4.65 48.52
CA ILE A 38 2.60 -4.01 47.56
C ILE A 38 3.37 -3.32 46.43
N ALA A 39 4.48 -2.63 46.75
CA ALA A 39 5.33 -1.99 45.75
C ALA A 39 6.01 -3.02 44.83
N VAL A 40 6.51 -4.13 45.36
CA VAL A 40 7.10 -5.22 44.57
C VAL A 40 6.06 -5.87 43.67
N ASN A 41 4.85 -6.15 44.19
CA ASN A 41 3.76 -6.67 43.38
C ASN A 41 3.31 -5.68 42.30
N GLY A 42 3.25 -4.38 42.61
CA GLY A 42 2.93 -3.33 41.63
C GLY A 42 3.99 -3.19 40.53
N ILE A 43 5.28 -3.29 40.88
CA ILE A 43 6.37 -3.30 39.90
C ILE A 43 6.32 -4.58 39.05
N SER A 44 6.02 -5.74 39.63
CA SER A 44 5.86 -7.00 38.90
C SER A 44 4.71 -6.93 37.89
N GLN A 45 3.54 -6.45 38.31
CA GLN A 45 2.38 -6.27 37.43
C GLN A 45 2.64 -5.24 36.32
N SER A 46 3.35 -4.14 36.64
CA SER A 46 3.74 -3.14 35.65
C SER A 46 4.74 -3.70 34.63
N ARG A 47 5.69 -4.53 35.07
CA ARG A 47 6.66 -5.20 34.18
C ARG A 47 5.96 -6.20 33.27
N GLN A 48 5.06 -7.01 33.82
CA GLN A 48 4.26 -7.95 33.04
C GLN A 48 3.41 -7.23 31.98
N ARG A 49 2.76 -6.11 32.34
CA ARG A 49 2.00 -5.31 31.37
C ARG A 49 2.89 -4.70 30.27
N THR A 50 4.07 -4.21 30.64
CA THR A 50 5.00 -3.63 29.66
C THR A 50 5.55 -4.72 28.72
N ALA A 51 5.97 -5.85 29.27
CA ALA A 51 6.42 -7.00 28.49
C ALA A 51 5.30 -7.56 27.58
N PHE A 52 4.06 -7.54 28.06
CA PHE A 52 2.89 -7.97 27.28
C PHE A 52 2.63 -7.08 26.06
N GLU A 53 2.65 -5.75 26.20
CA GLU A 53 2.48 -4.83 25.07
C GLU A 53 3.65 -4.93 24.08
N VAL A 54 4.86 -5.14 24.61
CA VAL A 54 6.08 -5.21 23.80
C VAL A 54 6.19 -6.50 22.99
N THR A 55 5.82 -7.65 23.57
CA THR A 55 5.73 -8.92 22.82
C THR A 55 4.68 -8.84 21.70
N LEU A 56 3.60 -8.06 21.87
CA LEU A 56 2.67 -7.80 20.79
C LEU A 56 3.32 -7.05 19.64
N ALA A 57 3.98 -5.93 19.94
CA ALA A 57 4.64 -5.10 18.94
C ALA A 57 5.67 -5.91 18.14
N ALA A 58 6.42 -6.80 18.79
CA ALA A 58 7.37 -7.69 18.11
C ALA A 58 6.67 -8.68 17.18
N ALA A 59 5.54 -9.24 17.59
CA ALA A 59 4.74 -10.14 16.75
C ALA A 59 4.14 -9.39 15.55
N GLU A 60 3.63 -8.17 15.77
CA GLU A 60 3.10 -7.29 14.73
C GLU A 60 4.19 -6.92 13.71
N ALA A 61 5.39 -6.59 14.15
CA ALA A 61 6.53 -6.34 13.26
C ALA A 61 6.85 -7.56 12.38
N GLY A 62 6.76 -8.77 12.93
CA GLY A 62 6.88 -10.01 12.16
C GLY A 62 5.79 -10.18 11.11
N VAL A 63 4.53 -9.92 11.47
CA VAL A 63 3.40 -9.95 10.54
C VAL A 63 3.58 -8.91 9.43
N ASP A 64 3.89 -7.67 9.76
CA ASP A 64 4.06 -6.57 8.80
C ASP A 64 5.17 -6.88 7.79
N ARG A 65 6.30 -7.40 8.28
CA ARG A 65 7.39 -7.85 7.41
C ARG A 65 6.94 -8.96 6.48
N ALA A 66 6.24 -9.98 6.99
CA ALA A 66 5.75 -11.07 6.14
C ALA A 66 4.71 -10.59 5.12
N LEU A 67 3.78 -9.71 5.50
CA LEU A 67 2.79 -9.13 4.59
C LEU A 67 3.46 -8.27 3.51
N ALA A 68 4.54 -7.56 3.82
CA ALA A 68 5.32 -6.82 2.83
C ALA A 68 5.94 -7.75 1.77
N GLU A 69 6.52 -8.89 2.18
CA GLU A 69 7.07 -9.88 1.25
C GLU A 69 5.98 -10.54 0.40
N VAL A 70 4.86 -10.90 1.03
CA VAL A 70 3.68 -11.44 0.34
C VAL A 70 3.15 -10.45 -0.71
N GLN A 71 3.09 -9.16 -0.36
CA GLN A 71 2.70 -8.08 -1.27
C GLN A 71 3.68 -7.95 -2.46
N VAL A 72 4.99 -8.05 -2.23
CA VAL A 72 6.00 -7.99 -3.30
C VAL A 72 5.88 -9.20 -4.22
N ALA A 73 5.78 -10.41 -3.68
CA ALA A 73 5.66 -11.64 -4.45
C ALA A 73 4.37 -11.66 -5.30
N TYR A 74 3.24 -11.29 -4.70
CA TYR A 74 1.96 -11.22 -5.39
C TYR A 74 1.96 -10.13 -6.48
N SER A 75 2.47 -8.92 -6.18
CA SER A 75 2.51 -7.84 -7.16
C SER A 75 3.46 -8.12 -8.33
N THR A 76 4.53 -8.89 -8.11
CA THR A 76 5.53 -9.18 -9.15
C THR A 76 5.12 -10.36 -10.02
N LEU A 77 4.66 -11.46 -9.40
CA LEU A 77 4.44 -12.75 -10.09
C LEU A 77 3.01 -13.28 -9.95
N GLY A 78 2.13 -12.65 -9.16
CA GLY A 78 0.81 -13.21 -8.83
C GLY A 78 0.91 -14.49 -8.03
N ALA A 79 2.07 -14.70 -7.42
CA ALA A 79 2.44 -15.94 -6.77
C ALA A 79 2.21 -15.85 -5.26
N ASP A 80 2.02 -17.01 -4.66
CA ASP A 80 1.98 -17.16 -3.22
C ASP A 80 3.39 -17.09 -2.62
N TYR A 81 3.52 -16.62 -1.38
CA TYR A 81 4.81 -16.49 -0.68
C TYR A 81 4.81 -17.23 0.66
N PRO A 82 5.22 -18.51 0.71
CA PRO A 82 5.29 -19.27 1.95
C PRO A 82 6.52 -18.89 2.80
N ILE A 83 6.34 -18.88 4.12
CA ILE A 83 7.39 -18.67 5.13
C ILE A 83 7.28 -19.79 6.17
N PRO A 84 8.31 -20.62 6.38
CA PRO A 84 9.55 -20.70 5.61
C PRO A 84 9.32 -21.03 4.13
N GLY A 85 10.20 -20.56 3.26
CA GLY A 85 10.10 -20.75 1.82
C GLY A 85 11.44 -21.02 1.14
N PRO A 86 11.44 -21.60 -0.08
CA PRO A 86 12.64 -21.75 -0.87
C PRO A 86 13.07 -20.41 -1.48
N VAL A 87 14.34 -20.33 -1.88
CA VAL A 87 14.83 -19.27 -2.77
C VAL A 87 14.00 -19.26 -4.05
N SER A 88 13.52 -18.09 -4.48
CA SER A 88 12.71 -17.94 -5.68
C SER A 88 13.15 -16.72 -6.50
N VAL A 89 12.61 -16.59 -7.72
CA VAL A 89 12.80 -15.38 -8.54
C VAL A 89 12.13 -14.14 -7.94
N ALA A 90 11.09 -14.32 -7.10
CA ALA A 90 10.50 -13.22 -6.35
C ALA A 90 11.34 -12.80 -5.15
N GLU A 91 12.04 -13.76 -4.52
CA GLU A 91 12.89 -13.51 -3.35
C GLU A 91 14.18 -14.36 -3.44
N PRO A 92 15.28 -13.78 -3.93
CA PRO A 92 16.54 -14.49 -4.10
C PRO A 92 17.27 -14.72 -2.77
N ALA A 93 16.88 -14.05 -1.68
CA ALA A 93 17.51 -14.16 -0.36
C ALA A 93 16.47 -14.20 0.78
N PRO A 94 15.59 -15.22 0.83
CA PRO A 94 14.52 -15.26 1.83
C PRO A 94 15.08 -15.32 3.23
N TRP A 95 14.50 -14.52 4.12
CA TRP A 95 14.97 -14.33 5.50
C TRP A 95 14.73 -15.55 6.41
N CYS A 96 13.77 -16.41 6.05
CA CYS A 96 13.53 -17.70 6.70
C CYS A 96 13.44 -18.80 5.63
N GLN A 97 14.56 -19.51 5.45
CA GLN A 97 14.68 -20.61 4.50
C GLN A 97 14.19 -21.91 5.10
N GLY A 98 13.42 -22.68 4.33
CA GLY A 98 12.99 -24.01 4.74
C GLY A 98 11.98 -24.63 3.80
N THR A 99 11.44 -25.77 4.22
CA THR A 99 10.37 -26.45 3.47
C THR A 99 9.05 -25.72 3.72
N PRO A 100 8.33 -25.28 2.66
CA PRO A 100 7.02 -24.67 2.82
C PRO A 100 6.07 -25.57 3.62
N VAL A 101 5.45 -24.98 4.64
CA VAL A 101 4.43 -25.65 5.43
C VAL A 101 3.09 -25.51 4.73
N SER A 102 2.37 -26.60 4.51
CA SER A 102 0.98 -26.57 4.01
C SER A 102 -0.01 -26.74 5.15
N PHE A 103 -1.24 -26.26 4.95
CA PHE A 103 -2.33 -26.57 5.86
C PHE A 103 -2.58 -28.11 5.93
N PRO A 104 -2.91 -28.66 7.10
CA PRO A 104 -3.06 -30.10 7.29
C PRO A 104 -4.31 -30.65 6.56
N THR A 105 -4.15 -31.63 5.68
CA THR A 105 -5.22 -32.09 4.77
C THR A 105 -6.41 -32.83 5.42
N SER A 106 -6.31 -33.27 6.68
CA SER A 106 -7.36 -34.08 7.35
C SER A 106 -8.35 -33.21 8.13
N GLY A 107 -9.60 -33.12 7.65
CA GLY A 107 -10.73 -32.46 8.34
C GLY A 107 -11.16 -31.10 7.77
N GLN A 108 -10.69 -30.73 6.58
CA GLN A 108 -10.81 -29.37 6.04
C GLN A 108 -11.77 -29.26 4.85
N GLY A 109 -12.46 -28.11 4.73
CA GLY A 109 -12.88 -27.59 3.44
C GLY A 109 -11.69 -27.03 2.65
N ALA A 110 -11.80 -26.93 1.33
CA ALA A 110 -10.74 -26.35 0.49
C ALA A 110 -10.36 -24.94 0.97
N GLY A 111 -9.07 -24.65 1.19
CA GLY A 111 -8.59 -23.30 1.52
C GLY A 111 -7.97 -23.08 2.91
N GLY A 112 -7.70 -24.12 3.71
CA GLY A 112 -7.09 -23.94 5.05
C GLY A 112 -8.05 -23.37 6.10
N VAL A 113 -9.35 -23.62 5.91
CA VAL A 113 -10.41 -23.25 6.85
C VAL A 113 -10.71 -24.45 7.75
N TRP A 114 -10.45 -24.30 9.04
CA TRP A 114 -10.84 -25.27 10.05
C TRP A 114 -12.35 -25.19 10.23
N THR A 115 -13.03 -26.34 10.22
CA THR A 115 -14.50 -26.41 10.35
C THR A 115 -14.88 -27.23 11.58
N GLY A 116 -15.86 -26.76 12.34
CA GLY A 116 -16.34 -27.41 13.56
C GLY A 116 -16.35 -26.46 14.76
N PRO A 117 -16.94 -26.88 15.89
CA PRO A 117 -17.04 -26.05 17.10
C PRO A 117 -15.66 -25.71 17.70
N ASP A 118 -14.65 -26.57 17.48
CA ASP A 118 -13.30 -26.43 18.04
C ASP A 118 -12.26 -25.99 16.97
N ALA A 119 -12.73 -25.49 15.83
CA ALA A 119 -11.90 -25.18 14.67
C ALA A 119 -10.75 -24.21 14.98
N GLU A 120 -11.04 -23.16 15.75
CA GLU A 120 -10.07 -22.12 16.09
C GLU A 120 -9.00 -22.61 17.07
N ASP A 121 -9.39 -23.46 18.03
CA ASP A 121 -8.44 -24.06 18.97
C ASP A 121 -7.50 -25.05 18.28
N LEU A 122 -8.00 -25.81 17.30
CA LEU A 122 -7.18 -26.70 16.49
C LEU A 122 -6.21 -25.92 15.59
N GLU A 123 -6.67 -24.82 14.99
CA GLU A 123 -5.82 -23.91 14.22
C GLU A 123 -4.70 -23.32 15.08
N ARG A 124 -5.04 -22.84 16.28
CA ARG A 124 -4.09 -22.30 17.25
C ARG A 124 -3.03 -23.33 17.63
N GLN A 125 -3.44 -24.55 17.99
CA GLN A 125 -2.51 -25.61 18.39
C GLN A 125 -1.57 -26.00 17.25
N TRP A 126 -2.09 -26.12 16.03
CA TRP A 126 -1.28 -26.42 14.85
C TRP A 126 -0.28 -25.29 14.57
N ALA A 127 -0.73 -24.04 14.50
CA ALA A 127 0.14 -22.90 14.21
C ALA A 127 1.25 -22.75 15.26
N ARG A 128 0.91 -22.89 16.54
CA ARG A 128 1.87 -22.88 17.65
C ARG A 128 2.92 -23.97 17.48
N ALA A 129 2.51 -25.21 17.22
CA ALA A 129 3.45 -26.33 17.04
C ALA A 129 4.43 -26.12 15.87
N GLN A 130 3.97 -25.51 14.77
CA GLN A 130 4.83 -25.18 13.64
C GLN A 130 5.83 -24.06 13.99
N LEU A 131 5.37 -23.00 14.67
CA LEU A 131 6.22 -21.87 15.07
C LEU A 131 7.27 -22.30 16.10
N GLU A 132 6.89 -23.10 17.10
CA GLU A 132 7.83 -23.64 18.10
C GLU A 132 8.89 -24.56 17.45
N ALA A 133 8.54 -25.28 16.39
CA ALA A 133 9.53 -26.04 15.61
C ALA A 133 10.52 -25.12 14.87
N LEU A 134 10.07 -23.96 14.38
CA LEU A 134 10.96 -22.95 13.77
C LEU A 134 11.89 -22.31 14.81
N VAL A 135 11.38 -22.03 16.02
CA VAL A 135 12.20 -21.57 17.15
C VAL A 135 13.27 -22.60 17.49
N ALA A 136 12.90 -23.88 17.64
CA ALA A 136 13.84 -24.96 17.93
C ALA A 136 14.91 -25.14 16.85
N GLY A 137 14.59 -24.82 15.58
CA GLY A 137 15.55 -24.83 14.48
C GLY A 137 16.52 -23.63 14.45
N GLY A 138 16.17 -22.51 15.11
CA GLY A 138 17.01 -21.32 15.29
C GLY A 138 17.24 -20.44 14.05
N SER A 139 17.19 -21.00 12.84
CA SER A 139 17.55 -20.28 11.60
C SER A 139 16.54 -19.24 11.14
N CYS A 140 15.31 -19.28 11.67
CA CYS A 140 14.23 -18.36 11.30
C CYS A 140 13.92 -17.31 12.37
N ILE A 141 14.65 -17.33 13.49
CA ILE A 141 14.49 -16.34 14.56
C ILE A 141 14.98 -15.00 14.03
N GLN A 142 14.15 -13.97 14.18
CA GLN A 142 14.51 -12.59 13.92
C GLN A 142 14.54 -11.84 15.24
N SER A 143 15.49 -10.91 15.37
CA SER A 143 15.63 -10.05 16.54
C SER A 143 15.34 -8.61 16.15
N ASP A 144 14.53 -7.91 16.94
CA ASP A 144 14.29 -6.48 16.83
C ASP A 144 14.46 -5.84 18.21
N GLY A 145 15.65 -5.28 18.45
CA GLY A 145 16.04 -4.77 19.76
C GLY A 145 16.14 -5.88 20.82
N ASP A 146 15.38 -5.75 21.90
CA ASP A 146 15.35 -6.70 23.04
C ASP A 146 14.26 -7.79 22.88
N HIS A 147 13.82 -8.06 21.65
CA HIS A 147 12.70 -8.97 21.36
C HIS A 147 13.03 -9.91 20.21
N GLU A 148 12.47 -11.12 20.26
CA GLU A 148 12.60 -12.11 19.19
C GLU A 148 11.23 -12.53 18.66
N TYR A 149 11.17 -12.79 17.37
CA TYR A 149 9.97 -13.32 16.72
C TYR A 149 10.31 -14.36 15.64
N VAL A 150 9.35 -15.24 15.38
CA VAL A 150 9.32 -16.14 14.22
C VAL A 150 7.98 -16.01 13.53
N VAL A 151 7.96 -16.18 12.20
CA VAL A 151 6.74 -16.06 11.40
C VAL A 151 6.52 -17.33 10.60
N LEU A 152 5.25 -17.70 10.47
CA LEU A 152 4.76 -18.78 9.65
C LEU A 152 3.72 -18.21 8.70
N LYS A 153 3.97 -18.36 7.41
CA LYS A 153 3.00 -18.13 6.34
C LYS A 153 2.88 -19.45 5.59
N PRO A 154 1.83 -20.25 5.81
CA PRO A 154 1.65 -21.52 5.10
C PRO A 154 1.35 -21.32 3.62
N VAL A 155 1.58 -22.35 2.80
CA VAL A 155 1.20 -22.39 1.39
C VAL A 155 -0.32 -22.19 1.29
N SER A 156 -0.73 -21.17 0.55
CA SER A 156 -2.13 -20.92 0.24
C SER A 156 -2.46 -21.54 -1.12
N PRO A 157 -3.62 -22.21 -1.26
CA PRO A 157 -4.09 -22.65 -2.56
C PRO A 157 -4.50 -21.47 -3.47
N ASN A 158 -4.59 -20.25 -2.95
CA ASN A 158 -4.85 -19.05 -3.71
C ASN A 158 -4.03 -17.88 -3.17
N ALA A 159 -3.15 -17.30 -3.99
CA ALA A 159 -2.31 -16.19 -3.58
C ALA A 159 -3.10 -14.93 -3.17
N LYS A 160 -4.37 -14.80 -3.59
CA LYS A 160 -5.26 -13.66 -3.27
C LYS A 160 -5.69 -13.60 -1.80
N TYR A 161 -5.68 -14.72 -1.09
CA TYR A 161 -6.07 -14.78 0.31
C TYR A 161 -5.15 -15.71 1.09
N GLY A 162 -4.85 -15.35 2.34
CA GLY A 162 -4.00 -16.19 3.16
C GLY A 162 -3.96 -15.76 4.60
N LYS A 163 -3.07 -16.43 5.34
CA LYS A 163 -2.89 -16.24 6.77
C LYS A 163 -1.41 -16.13 7.08
N VAL A 164 -1.08 -15.26 8.02
CA VAL A 164 0.25 -15.10 8.61
C VAL A 164 0.10 -15.30 10.11
N TYR A 165 0.98 -16.09 10.70
CA TYR A 165 1.07 -16.30 12.14
C TYR A 165 2.43 -15.86 12.62
N ALA A 166 2.49 -15.14 13.74
CA ALA A 166 3.76 -14.76 14.35
C ALA A 166 3.77 -15.18 15.82
N LEU A 167 4.87 -15.80 16.24
CA LEU A 167 5.16 -16.08 17.64
C LEU A 167 6.27 -15.13 18.08
N SER A 168 6.10 -14.47 19.23
CA SER A 168 7.11 -13.57 19.80
C SER A 168 7.44 -13.93 21.24
N ALA A 169 8.63 -13.49 21.66
CA ALA A 169 9.19 -13.69 22.98
C ALA A 169 9.97 -12.46 23.44
N MET A 170 9.99 -12.21 24.75
CA MET A 170 10.80 -11.17 25.37
C MET A 170 11.50 -11.73 26.62
N PRO A 171 12.82 -11.52 26.80
CA PRO A 171 13.72 -10.82 25.88
C PRO A 171 14.17 -11.70 24.68
N SER A 172 14.11 -13.02 24.83
CA SER A 172 14.49 -14.00 23.81
C SER A 172 13.63 -15.25 23.97
N PHE A 173 13.57 -16.11 22.95
CA PHE A 173 12.90 -17.41 23.09
C PHE A 173 13.57 -18.34 24.11
N ALA A 174 14.85 -18.10 24.44
CA ALA A 174 15.58 -18.88 25.43
C ALA A 174 15.23 -18.49 26.87
N ASP A 175 14.92 -17.21 27.09
CA ASP A 175 14.76 -16.60 28.43
C ASP A 175 13.35 -16.05 28.69
N ALA A 176 12.40 -16.25 27.78
CA ALA A 176 11.06 -15.71 27.91
C ALA A 176 10.22 -16.48 28.94
N ASP A 177 9.58 -15.72 29.82
CA ASP A 177 8.57 -16.24 30.76
C ASP A 177 7.26 -16.60 30.04
N GLU A 178 6.90 -15.87 28.98
CA GLU A 178 5.69 -16.08 28.18
C GLU A 178 5.97 -15.82 26.68
N THR A 179 5.24 -16.53 25.81
CA THR A 179 5.28 -16.32 24.36
C THR A 179 3.90 -15.95 23.83
N ARG A 180 3.86 -15.04 22.86
CA ARG A 180 2.60 -14.53 22.29
C ARG A 180 2.45 -14.96 20.85
N LEU A 181 1.30 -15.56 20.53
CA LEU A 181 0.96 -16.00 19.19
C LEU A 181 -0.15 -15.11 18.65
N ILE A 182 0.09 -14.49 17.49
CA ILE A 182 -0.93 -13.74 16.76
C ILE A 182 -1.19 -14.36 15.40
N LYS A 183 -2.39 -14.10 14.88
CA LYS A 183 -2.85 -14.47 13.55
C LYS A 183 -3.33 -13.22 12.83
N SER A 184 -2.90 -13.08 11.58
CA SER A 184 -3.40 -12.09 10.63
C SER A 184 -3.92 -12.81 9.39
N GLU A 185 -5.15 -12.54 9.00
CA GLU A 185 -5.69 -12.96 7.70
C GLU A 185 -5.62 -11.80 6.74
N TYR A 186 -5.22 -12.08 5.50
CA TYR A 186 -5.11 -11.06 4.47
C TYR A 186 -5.92 -11.41 3.23
N VAL A 187 -6.35 -10.37 2.54
CA VAL A 187 -6.94 -10.44 1.21
C VAL A 187 -6.32 -9.36 0.33
N PHE A 188 -5.97 -9.74 -0.90
CA PHE A 188 -5.61 -8.79 -1.94
C PHE A 188 -6.88 -8.21 -2.55
N MET A 189 -7.05 -6.90 -2.39
CA MET A 189 -8.12 -6.15 -3.05
C MET A 189 -7.53 -5.25 -4.13
N PRO A 190 -8.26 -4.99 -5.23
CA PRO A 190 -7.88 -3.95 -6.18
C PRO A 190 -7.62 -2.63 -5.45
N PHE A 191 -6.59 -1.90 -5.89
CA PHE A 191 -6.33 -0.58 -5.34
C PHE A 191 -7.54 0.33 -5.60
N ARG A 192 -8.01 0.94 -4.52
CA ARG A 192 -9.06 1.95 -4.54
C ARG A 192 -8.45 3.28 -4.06
N PRO A 193 -8.57 4.36 -4.84
CA PRO A 193 -8.00 5.63 -4.46
C PRO A 193 -8.86 6.25 -3.37
N ALA A 194 -8.25 6.57 -2.24
CA ALA A 194 -8.90 7.36 -1.19
C ALA A 194 -8.88 8.88 -1.49
N HIS A 195 -8.15 9.30 -2.53
CA HIS A 195 -7.93 10.70 -2.88
C HIS A 195 -8.21 10.92 -4.36
N ALA A 196 -8.67 12.13 -4.69
CA ALA A 196 -8.77 12.60 -6.06
C ALA A 196 -7.40 12.69 -6.73
N ILE A 197 -6.41 13.16 -5.96
CA ILE A 197 -5.00 13.22 -6.38
C ILE A 197 -4.15 12.67 -5.23
N LEU A 198 -3.42 11.59 -5.50
CA LEU A 198 -2.46 10.98 -4.58
C LEU A 198 -1.07 10.98 -5.21
N SER A 199 -0.12 11.66 -4.57
CA SER A 199 1.27 11.72 -5.04
C SER A 199 2.25 11.23 -3.99
N ALA A 200 3.15 10.32 -4.35
CA ALA A 200 4.27 9.93 -3.50
C ALA A 200 5.37 11.00 -3.45
N GLY A 201 5.43 11.88 -4.46
CA GLY A 201 6.42 12.94 -4.59
C GLY A 201 5.83 14.35 -4.49
N PRO A 202 6.66 15.39 -4.68
CA PRO A 202 6.21 16.78 -4.71
C PRO A 202 5.11 17.01 -5.75
N LEU A 203 4.13 17.82 -5.40
CA LEU A 203 2.98 18.13 -6.25
C LEU A 203 2.79 19.64 -6.39
N SER A 204 2.74 20.13 -7.63
CA SER A 204 2.30 21.48 -7.94
C SER A 204 0.81 21.48 -8.28
N ILE A 205 0.01 22.30 -7.59
CA ILE A 205 -1.40 22.54 -7.92
C ILE A 205 -1.54 24.03 -8.19
N SER A 206 -1.72 24.42 -9.45
CA SER A 206 -1.69 25.83 -9.83
C SER A 206 -2.81 26.25 -10.78
N SER A 207 -3.00 27.56 -10.95
CA SER A 207 -4.07 28.18 -11.74
C SER A 207 -5.48 27.93 -11.17
N SER A 208 -6.52 28.16 -11.97
CA SER A 208 -7.94 27.91 -11.68
C SER A 208 -8.29 26.41 -11.55
N THR A 209 -7.35 25.57 -11.13
CA THR A 209 -7.58 24.13 -10.90
C THR A 209 -8.74 23.94 -9.93
N THR A 210 -9.68 23.10 -10.33
CA THR A 210 -10.79 22.67 -9.48
C THR A 210 -10.67 21.17 -9.26
N VAL A 211 -10.66 20.76 -8.00
CA VAL A 211 -10.75 19.37 -7.56
C VAL A 211 -12.02 19.24 -6.73
N THR A 212 -12.99 18.53 -7.27
CA THR A 212 -14.30 18.31 -6.67
C THR A 212 -14.75 16.88 -6.92
N ALA A 213 -15.88 16.46 -6.37
CA ALA A 213 -16.40 15.12 -6.62
C ALA A 213 -17.24 15.07 -7.91
N ALA A 214 -17.37 13.87 -8.48
CA ALA A 214 -18.25 13.59 -9.60
C ALA A 214 -19.74 13.74 -9.20
N SER A 215 -20.63 13.73 -10.20
CA SER A 215 -22.06 13.90 -9.98
C SER A 215 -22.61 12.88 -8.96
N GLY A 216 -23.38 13.36 -7.98
CA GLY A 216 -23.99 12.51 -6.95
C GLY A 216 -23.05 12.04 -5.83
N VAL A 217 -21.81 12.51 -5.81
CA VAL A 217 -20.83 12.25 -4.75
C VAL A 217 -20.65 13.53 -3.91
N ASP A 218 -20.43 13.38 -2.61
CA ASP A 218 -20.11 14.51 -1.73
C ASP A 218 -18.76 15.16 -2.15
N PRO A 219 -18.75 16.47 -2.50
CA PRO A 219 -17.52 17.20 -2.85
C PRO A 219 -16.41 17.13 -1.81
N SER A 220 -16.74 16.96 -0.52
CA SER A 220 -15.75 16.88 0.56
C SER A 220 -14.86 15.63 0.48
N LEU A 221 -15.24 14.62 -0.30
CA LEU A 221 -14.46 13.41 -0.52
C LEU A 221 -13.32 13.59 -1.53
N ALA A 222 -13.33 14.68 -2.31
CA ALA A 222 -12.32 14.95 -3.34
C ALA A 222 -11.01 15.49 -2.73
N ALA A 223 -10.38 14.66 -1.90
CA ALA A 223 -9.17 15.00 -1.17
C ALA A 223 -7.91 14.96 -2.06
N VAL A 224 -6.89 15.70 -1.66
CA VAL A 224 -5.58 15.74 -2.30
C VAL A 224 -4.50 15.47 -1.25
N HIS A 225 -3.62 14.52 -1.55
CA HIS A 225 -2.50 14.17 -0.67
C HIS A 225 -1.17 14.08 -1.41
N SER A 226 -0.11 14.56 -0.78
CA SER A 226 1.27 14.34 -1.20
C SER A 226 2.14 13.81 -0.06
N ASN A 227 2.87 12.72 -0.29
CA ASN A 227 3.93 12.23 0.61
C ASN A 227 5.18 13.11 0.58
N ALA A 228 5.10 14.33 0.02
CA ALA A 228 6.14 15.35 0.05
C ALA A 228 5.49 16.73 0.24
N THR A 229 6.01 17.76 -0.45
CA THR A 229 5.49 19.13 -0.39
C THR A 229 4.42 19.35 -1.46
N ILE A 230 3.40 20.16 -1.13
CA ILE A 230 2.46 20.70 -2.12
C ILE A 230 2.74 22.19 -2.32
N THR A 231 2.94 22.60 -3.56
CA THR A 231 3.17 24.01 -3.94
C THR A 231 2.10 24.49 -4.89
N GLY A 232 1.81 25.79 -4.92
CA GLY A 232 0.85 26.30 -5.89
C GLY A 232 0.76 27.82 -5.99
N THR A 233 0.23 28.26 -7.12
CA THR A 233 -0.11 29.66 -7.42
C THR A 233 -1.46 29.74 -8.13
N GLY A 234 -2.09 30.92 -8.20
CA GLY A 234 -3.26 31.10 -9.08
C GLY A 234 -4.63 30.67 -8.51
N ASN A 235 -4.74 30.52 -7.19
CA ASN A 235 -6.00 30.29 -6.46
C ASN A 235 -6.74 28.98 -6.79
N PRO A 236 -6.08 27.81 -6.66
CA PRO A 236 -6.72 26.52 -6.84
C PRO A 236 -7.87 26.32 -5.85
N THR A 237 -8.90 25.61 -6.28
CA THR A 237 -10.08 25.27 -5.51
C THR A 237 -10.16 23.77 -5.27
N VAL A 238 -10.10 23.35 -4.00
CA VAL A 238 -10.23 21.95 -3.60
C VAL A 238 -11.34 21.84 -2.57
N TYR A 239 -12.31 20.97 -2.84
CA TYR A 239 -13.45 20.78 -1.96
C TYR A 239 -13.19 19.79 -0.83
N GLY A 240 -12.35 18.76 -1.06
CA GLY A 240 -11.90 17.84 -0.02
C GLY A 240 -10.66 18.32 0.73
N GLN A 241 -10.19 17.49 1.67
CA GLN A 241 -9.02 17.79 2.49
C GLN A 241 -7.75 17.85 1.64
N VAL A 242 -6.92 18.88 1.85
CA VAL A 242 -5.58 18.98 1.24
C VAL A 242 -4.53 18.72 2.30
N THR A 243 -3.77 17.65 2.14
CA THR A 243 -2.79 17.21 3.14
C THR A 243 -1.43 16.90 2.55
N SER A 244 -0.37 17.08 3.33
CA SER A 244 1.00 16.77 2.92
C SER A 244 1.87 16.31 4.08
N THR A 245 2.93 15.55 3.80
CA THR A 245 3.94 15.22 4.83
C THR A 245 4.96 16.36 5.01
N GLY A 246 5.23 17.11 3.94
CA GLY A 246 6.17 18.21 3.91
C GLY A 246 5.52 19.58 4.10
N SER A 247 6.35 20.60 4.29
CA SER A 247 5.90 22.00 4.34
C SER A 247 5.43 22.45 2.95
N SER A 248 4.19 22.95 2.89
CA SER A 248 3.53 23.34 1.64
C SER A 248 3.43 24.87 1.54
N THR A 249 3.47 25.41 0.32
CA THR A 249 3.47 26.87 0.08
C THR A 249 2.51 27.28 -1.02
N PHE A 250 1.62 28.22 -0.72
CA PHE A 250 0.63 28.76 -1.66
C PHE A 250 0.59 30.28 -1.61
N SER A 251 0.51 30.92 -2.79
CA SER A 251 0.29 32.37 -2.86
C SER A 251 -1.16 32.75 -2.55
N SER A 252 -2.11 31.88 -2.91
CA SER A 252 -3.56 32.00 -2.69
C SER A 252 -4.21 30.64 -2.99
N ASN A 253 -5.32 30.33 -2.33
CA ASN A 253 -6.04 29.07 -2.51
C ASN A 253 -7.45 29.12 -1.88
N LYS A 254 -8.28 28.13 -2.23
CA LYS A 254 -9.61 27.86 -1.65
C LYS A 254 -9.71 26.38 -1.28
N PHE A 255 -9.31 26.04 -0.05
CA PHE A 255 -9.36 24.66 0.46
C PHE A 255 -10.50 24.54 1.46
N TYR A 256 -11.69 24.19 0.96
CA TYR A 256 -12.93 24.32 1.72
C TYR A 256 -13.05 23.38 2.91
N ALA A 257 -12.47 22.18 2.82
CA ALA A 257 -12.48 21.22 3.92
C ALA A 257 -11.34 21.45 4.94
N ASN A 258 -10.42 22.38 4.69
CA ASN A 258 -9.32 22.68 5.59
C ASN A 258 -9.70 23.87 6.50
N PRO A 259 -9.66 23.74 7.85
CA PRO A 259 -10.13 24.76 8.81
C PRO A 259 -9.49 26.15 8.66
N THR A 260 -8.29 26.24 8.08
CA THR A 260 -7.53 27.49 7.89
C THR A 260 -7.37 27.87 6.42
N ASN A 261 -8.01 27.15 5.49
CA ASN A 261 -7.67 27.18 4.07
C ASN A 261 -6.16 27.03 3.84
N GLN A 262 -5.47 26.17 4.58
CA GLN A 262 -4.06 25.84 4.38
C GLN A 262 -3.91 24.34 4.24
N VAL A 263 -2.84 23.88 3.59
CA VAL A 263 -2.50 22.45 3.56
C VAL A 263 -2.22 21.98 4.98
N GLU A 264 -2.85 20.88 5.37
CA GLU A 264 -2.64 20.26 6.68
C GLU A 264 -1.51 19.24 6.62
N THR A 265 -0.75 19.14 7.71
CA THR A 265 0.26 18.08 7.83
C THR A 265 -0.42 16.76 8.18
N SER A 266 -0.15 15.71 7.41
CA SER A 266 -0.67 14.36 7.63
C SER A 266 0.43 13.31 7.40
N PRO A 267 0.39 12.14 8.05
CA PRO A 267 1.30 11.04 7.76
C PRO A 267 1.27 10.62 6.29
N ALA A 268 2.35 9.96 5.85
CA ALA A 268 2.44 9.45 4.49
C ALA A 268 1.34 8.40 4.22
N VAL A 269 0.74 8.47 3.03
CA VAL A 269 -0.23 7.50 2.52
C VAL A 269 0.47 6.51 1.61
N ALA A 270 0.19 5.22 1.76
CA ALA A 270 0.77 4.20 0.88
C ALA A 270 0.35 4.43 -0.59
N VAL A 271 1.34 4.52 -1.48
CA VAL A 271 1.14 4.61 -2.93
C VAL A 271 1.62 3.30 -3.57
N PRO A 272 0.78 2.60 -4.36
CA PRO A 272 1.20 1.36 -4.99
C PRO A 272 2.38 1.56 -5.93
N ARG A 273 3.22 0.53 -6.01
CA ARG A 273 4.26 0.44 -7.04
C ARG A 273 3.62 0.26 -8.41
N ILE A 274 3.91 1.16 -9.33
CA ILE A 274 3.51 1.07 -10.73
C ILE A 274 4.53 0.22 -11.47
N ASN A 275 4.04 -0.81 -12.18
CA ASN A 275 4.82 -1.63 -13.09
C ASN A 275 3.88 -2.21 -14.15
N ALA A 276 3.95 -1.66 -15.35
CA ALA A 276 3.11 -2.02 -16.49
C ALA A 276 3.30 -3.49 -16.90
N THR A 277 4.53 -4.00 -16.88
CA THR A 277 4.80 -5.40 -17.26
C THR A 277 4.23 -6.39 -16.25
N SER A 278 4.37 -6.09 -14.95
CA SER A 278 3.74 -6.90 -13.89
C SER A 278 2.21 -6.83 -13.99
N PHE A 279 1.66 -5.64 -14.20
CA PHE A 279 0.22 -5.46 -14.46
C PHE A 279 -0.25 -6.31 -15.64
N TYR A 280 0.48 -6.30 -16.75
CA TYR A 280 0.18 -7.08 -17.94
C TYR A 280 0.17 -8.59 -17.65
N ALA A 281 1.19 -9.09 -16.97
CA ALA A 281 1.31 -10.50 -16.62
C ALA A 281 0.15 -10.98 -15.71
N GLN A 282 -0.37 -10.09 -14.86
CA GLN A 282 -1.48 -10.39 -13.94
C GLN A 282 -2.86 -10.25 -14.58
N ALA A 283 -2.99 -9.53 -15.70
CA ALA A 283 -4.29 -9.17 -16.24
C ALA A 283 -5.15 -10.38 -16.61
N ALA A 284 -4.59 -11.37 -17.31
CA ALA A 284 -5.33 -12.57 -17.67
C ALA A 284 -5.59 -13.51 -16.49
N LEU A 285 -4.76 -13.47 -15.44
CA LEU A 285 -5.01 -14.20 -14.20
C LEU A 285 -6.18 -13.59 -13.41
N ASN A 286 -6.31 -12.26 -13.47
CA ASN A 286 -7.34 -11.53 -12.75
C ASN A 286 -8.68 -11.50 -13.47
N ASP A 287 -8.67 -11.28 -14.79
CA ASP A 287 -9.86 -11.28 -15.63
C ASP A 287 -9.54 -11.81 -17.05
N PRO A 288 -9.69 -13.14 -17.27
CA PRO A 288 -9.46 -13.75 -18.58
C PRO A 288 -10.35 -13.19 -19.70
N GLY A 289 -11.52 -12.63 -19.36
CA GLY A 289 -12.46 -12.06 -20.34
C GLY A 289 -12.04 -10.66 -20.78
N ALA A 290 -11.51 -9.86 -19.86
CA ALA A 290 -11.11 -8.49 -20.14
C ALA A 290 -9.87 -8.36 -21.05
N VAL A 291 -9.05 -9.41 -21.16
CA VAL A 291 -7.87 -9.43 -22.05
C VAL A 291 -8.18 -9.79 -23.51
N LEU A 292 -9.43 -10.11 -23.85
CA LEU A 292 -9.80 -10.44 -25.24
C LEU A 292 -9.68 -9.25 -26.20
N ASP A 293 -9.84 -8.03 -25.69
CA ASP A 293 -9.71 -6.77 -26.43
C ASP A 293 -8.37 -6.07 -26.17
N TRP A 294 -7.35 -6.83 -25.75
CA TRP A 294 -6.00 -6.33 -25.50
C TRP A 294 -5.09 -6.51 -26.72
N TYR A 295 -4.34 -5.47 -27.01
CA TYR A 295 -3.44 -5.40 -28.16
C TYR A 295 -2.07 -4.91 -27.71
N ASP A 296 -1.06 -5.73 -27.96
CA ASP A 296 0.33 -5.39 -27.71
C ASP A 296 0.87 -4.55 -28.87
N LEU A 297 1.40 -3.38 -28.55
CA LEU A 297 2.09 -2.47 -29.45
C LEU A 297 3.60 -2.67 -29.26
N CYS A 298 4.23 -3.38 -30.20
CA CYS A 298 5.58 -3.90 -30.03
C CYS A 298 6.69 -2.97 -30.53
N THR A 299 7.92 -3.18 -30.04
CA THR A 299 9.09 -2.37 -30.42
C THR A 299 9.57 -2.61 -31.86
N ASP A 300 9.10 -3.68 -32.51
CA ASP A 300 9.33 -3.95 -33.94
C ASP A 300 8.26 -3.31 -34.84
N GLY A 301 7.31 -2.56 -34.26
CA GLY A 301 6.18 -1.95 -34.95
C GLY A 301 5.05 -2.91 -35.28
N THR A 302 5.09 -4.15 -34.79
CA THR A 302 3.97 -5.08 -34.92
C THR A 302 2.90 -4.82 -33.86
N VAL A 303 1.65 -5.09 -34.23
CA VAL A 303 0.53 -5.16 -33.29
C VAL A 303 0.15 -6.63 -33.15
N ARG A 304 0.06 -7.12 -31.92
CA ARG A 304 -0.23 -8.51 -31.59
C ARG A 304 -1.39 -8.58 -30.60
N PRO A 305 -2.15 -9.68 -30.53
CA PRO A 305 -3.10 -9.87 -29.45
C PRO A 305 -2.35 -10.16 -28.14
N TYR A 306 -3.05 -10.05 -27.01
CA TYR A 306 -2.53 -10.44 -25.71
C TYR A 306 -1.83 -11.80 -25.71
N SER A 307 -0.68 -11.88 -25.05
CA SER A 307 0.04 -13.13 -24.84
C SER A 307 -0.37 -13.82 -23.56
N THR A 308 -0.98 -14.99 -23.70
CA THR A 308 -1.32 -15.88 -22.56
C THR A 308 -0.11 -16.32 -21.73
N SER A 309 1.13 -16.14 -22.23
CA SER A 309 2.34 -16.39 -21.44
C SER A 309 2.64 -15.30 -20.40
N GLY A 310 1.88 -14.19 -20.41
CA GLY A 310 2.12 -13.03 -19.54
C GLY A 310 3.32 -12.18 -19.98
N VAL A 311 3.96 -12.51 -21.11
CA VAL A 311 5.08 -11.76 -21.68
C VAL A 311 4.57 -10.91 -22.85
N PRO A 312 4.64 -9.56 -22.80
CA PRO A 312 4.21 -8.71 -23.90
C PRO A 312 4.89 -9.07 -25.22
N CYS A 313 4.19 -8.91 -26.35
CA CYS A 313 4.70 -9.10 -27.70
C CYS A 313 5.20 -10.52 -28.06
N SER A 314 4.97 -11.49 -27.19
CA SER A 314 5.39 -12.89 -27.41
C SER A 314 4.35 -13.75 -28.14
N SER A 315 3.15 -13.23 -28.39
CA SER A 315 2.14 -13.93 -29.17
C SER A 315 2.65 -14.23 -30.59
N SER A 316 2.52 -15.48 -31.03
CA SER A 316 2.94 -15.89 -32.39
C SER A 316 2.08 -15.25 -33.49
N THR A 317 0.88 -14.78 -33.14
CA THR A 317 -0.04 -14.15 -34.09
C THR A 317 0.27 -12.67 -34.23
N VAL A 318 0.42 -12.20 -35.47
CA VAL A 318 0.58 -10.77 -35.79
C VAL A 318 -0.71 -10.27 -36.43
N ILE A 319 -1.27 -9.20 -35.89
CA ILE A 319 -2.45 -8.53 -36.44
C ILE A 319 -2.03 -7.66 -37.63
N GLY A 320 -0.91 -6.95 -37.51
CA GLY A 320 -0.34 -6.14 -38.57
C GLY A 320 0.95 -5.44 -38.16
N THR A 321 1.56 -4.69 -39.07
CA THR A 321 2.79 -3.90 -38.84
C THR A 321 2.54 -2.43 -39.20
N ALA A 322 2.81 -1.52 -38.27
CA ALA A 322 2.42 -0.11 -38.34
C ALA A 322 3.56 0.84 -38.76
N THR A 323 4.64 0.32 -39.36
CA THR A 323 5.81 1.13 -39.78
C THR A 323 5.60 1.90 -41.08
N SER A 324 4.60 1.53 -41.88
CA SER A 324 4.31 2.17 -43.18
C SER A 324 2.80 2.35 -43.44
N MET A 325 1.97 2.04 -42.44
CA MET A 325 0.51 2.14 -42.49
C MET A 325 -0.03 2.19 -41.07
N THR A 326 -1.33 2.48 -40.93
CA THR A 326 -2.02 2.38 -39.65
C THR A 326 -2.48 0.94 -39.39
N VAL A 327 -2.31 0.45 -38.17
CA VAL A 327 -2.87 -0.83 -37.73
C VAL A 327 -3.77 -0.56 -36.53
N ARG A 328 -5.06 -0.88 -36.64
CA ARG A 328 -6.08 -0.49 -35.65
C ARG A 328 -6.08 1.01 -35.29
N GLY A 329 -5.66 1.84 -36.25
CA GLY A 329 -5.52 3.28 -36.08
C GLY A 329 -4.30 3.73 -35.27
N TRP A 330 -3.29 2.86 -35.11
CA TRP A 330 -1.98 3.18 -34.54
C TRP A 330 -0.89 3.23 -35.62
N GLU A 331 0.04 4.17 -35.47
CA GLU A 331 1.25 4.32 -36.28
C GLU A 331 2.48 4.15 -35.39
N TYR A 332 3.56 3.59 -35.94
CA TYR A 332 4.81 3.40 -35.21
C TYR A 332 5.97 4.16 -35.85
N THR A 333 6.70 4.91 -35.02
CA THR A 333 7.93 5.61 -35.39
C THR A 333 9.13 4.91 -34.74
N PRO A 334 9.88 4.06 -35.48
CA PRO A 334 10.95 3.23 -34.90
C PRO A 334 12.09 4.03 -34.29
N SER A 335 12.45 5.18 -34.87
CA SER A 335 13.57 6.01 -34.41
C SER A 335 13.37 6.56 -33.00
N GLN A 336 12.12 6.65 -32.53
CA GLN A 336 11.75 7.18 -31.22
C GLN A 336 11.13 6.13 -30.30
N ARG A 337 10.94 4.89 -30.80
CA ARG A 337 10.04 3.89 -30.21
C ARG A 337 8.72 4.53 -29.75
N LEU A 338 8.06 5.23 -30.66
CA LEU A 338 6.85 5.98 -30.38
C LEU A 338 5.66 5.37 -31.13
N TRP A 339 4.61 5.06 -30.38
CA TRP A 339 3.31 4.69 -30.92
C TRP A 339 2.38 5.90 -30.88
N THR A 340 1.84 6.29 -32.03
CA THR A 340 0.91 7.42 -32.13
C THR A 340 -0.48 6.93 -32.50
N SER A 341 -1.49 7.28 -31.71
CA SER A 341 -2.88 6.99 -32.04
C SER A 341 -3.41 8.02 -33.03
N THR A 342 -4.03 7.54 -34.11
CA THR A 342 -4.77 8.39 -35.05
C THR A 342 -6.21 8.59 -34.57
N LYS A 343 -6.92 9.56 -35.18
CA LYS A 343 -8.37 9.77 -34.94
C LYS A 343 -9.26 8.54 -35.21
N ASN A 344 -8.74 7.53 -35.90
CA ASN A 344 -9.45 6.30 -36.25
C ASN A 344 -9.03 5.12 -35.35
N ALA A 345 -8.33 5.36 -34.23
CA ALA A 345 -7.97 4.30 -33.31
C ALA A 345 -9.21 3.53 -32.85
N LEU A 346 -9.14 2.21 -32.97
CA LEU A 346 -10.27 1.34 -32.65
C LEU A 346 -10.40 1.16 -31.14
N PRO A 347 -11.60 0.85 -30.62
CA PRO A 347 -11.76 0.49 -29.22
C PRO A 347 -10.85 -0.67 -28.79
N GLY A 348 -10.39 -0.63 -27.55
CA GLY A 348 -9.55 -1.67 -26.96
C GLY A 348 -8.61 -1.16 -25.88
N THR A 349 -7.88 -2.10 -25.29
CA THR A 349 -6.77 -1.82 -24.39
C THR A 349 -5.47 -2.03 -25.15
N TYR A 350 -4.59 -1.04 -25.09
CA TYR A 350 -3.34 -1.04 -25.84
C TYR A 350 -2.16 -1.04 -24.87
N PHE A 351 -1.30 -2.06 -24.97
CA PHE A 351 -0.10 -2.19 -24.16
C PHE A 351 1.13 -1.86 -25.02
N ALA A 352 1.73 -0.69 -24.82
CA ALA A 352 2.98 -0.32 -25.47
C ALA A 352 4.18 -0.93 -24.73
N HIS A 353 4.79 -1.91 -25.37
CA HIS A 353 5.96 -2.60 -24.82
C HIS A 353 7.22 -1.76 -25.05
N GLU A 354 7.89 -1.34 -23.98
CA GLU A 354 9.18 -0.61 -24.00
C GLU A 354 9.21 0.58 -24.97
N ALA A 355 8.09 1.31 -25.03
CA ALA A 355 7.83 2.34 -26.01
C ALA A 355 7.07 3.52 -25.38
N ASN A 356 7.23 4.70 -25.97
CA ASN A 356 6.41 5.86 -25.65
C ASN A 356 5.09 5.78 -26.42
N VAL A 357 4.08 6.45 -25.88
CA VAL A 357 2.78 6.60 -26.51
C VAL A 357 2.43 8.06 -26.65
N ASP A 358 1.96 8.43 -27.83
CA ASP A 358 1.28 9.70 -28.09
C ASP A 358 -0.17 9.41 -28.47
N VAL A 359 -1.07 9.71 -27.55
CA VAL A 359 -2.50 9.75 -27.80
C VAL A 359 -2.81 11.13 -28.40
N GLY A 360 -2.37 11.38 -29.65
CA GLY A 360 -2.38 12.73 -30.25
C GLY A 360 -2.04 12.82 -31.74
N THR A 361 -3.01 13.23 -32.59
CA THR A 361 -3.00 14.41 -33.50
C THR A 361 -4.42 14.60 -34.11
N GLY A 362 -5.30 15.34 -33.44
CA GLY A 362 -6.61 15.78 -33.98
C GLY A 362 -7.78 15.68 -33.00
N ASN A 363 -8.80 16.51 -33.17
CA ASN A 363 -9.99 16.50 -32.30
C ASN A 363 -10.87 15.26 -32.58
N ALA A 364 -10.81 14.23 -31.74
CA ALA A 364 -11.77 13.11 -31.79
C ALA A 364 -12.13 12.57 -30.40
N THR A 365 -13.09 11.67 -30.34
CA THR A 365 -13.52 10.99 -29.12
C THR A 365 -13.32 9.48 -29.28
N PHE A 366 -12.55 8.88 -28.38
CA PHE A 366 -12.42 7.43 -28.30
C PHE A 366 -13.49 6.88 -27.36
N SER A 367 -14.39 6.04 -27.90
CA SER A 367 -15.56 5.57 -27.17
C SER A 367 -15.22 4.65 -26.00
N ARG A 368 -14.23 3.76 -26.17
CA ARG A 368 -13.77 2.80 -25.16
C ARG A 368 -12.28 2.50 -25.33
N PHE A 369 -11.44 3.06 -24.46
CA PHE A 369 -9.99 3.10 -24.68
C PHE A 369 -9.20 3.06 -23.36
N THR A 370 -8.21 2.17 -23.29
CA THR A 370 -7.22 2.13 -22.20
C THR A 370 -5.83 2.04 -22.81
N VAL A 371 -4.87 2.80 -22.30
CA VAL A 371 -3.47 2.74 -22.73
C VAL A 371 -2.57 2.45 -21.55
N VAL A 372 -1.67 1.48 -21.73
CA VAL A 372 -0.63 1.14 -20.78
C VAL A 372 0.72 1.21 -21.48
N ALA A 373 1.66 1.99 -20.94
CA ALA A 373 3.00 2.14 -21.50
C ALA A 373 4.05 1.60 -20.52
N SER A 374 4.85 0.65 -20.99
CA SER A 374 5.96 0.08 -20.21
C SER A 374 7.28 0.73 -20.58
N ALA A 375 8.12 0.92 -19.57
CA ALA A 375 9.47 1.42 -19.75
C ALA A 375 10.46 0.26 -19.94
N GLU A 376 11.55 0.53 -20.65
CA GLU A 376 12.74 -0.30 -20.61
C GLU A 376 13.42 -0.08 -19.25
N ASN A 377 13.69 -1.16 -18.51
CA ASN A 377 14.25 -1.12 -17.15
C ASN A 377 13.44 -0.26 -16.16
N PRO A 378 12.15 -0.55 -15.93
CA PRO A 378 11.22 0.32 -15.18
C PRO A 378 11.62 0.50 -13.70
N THR A 379 12.49 -0.38 -13.19
CA THR A 379 12.90 -0.43 -11.79
C THR A 379 14.16 0.39 -11.48
N THR A 380 14.89 0.85 -12.49
CA THR A 380 16.24 1.41 -12.32
C THR A 380 16.33 2.79 -12.95
N CYS A 381 16.21 3.83 -12.11
CA CYS A 381 16.05 5.21 -12.56
C CYS A 381 17.15 5.74 -13.49
N GLY A 382 18.40 5.31 -13.31
CA GLY A 382 19.52 5.75 -14.17
C GLY A 382 19.47 5.20 -15.60
N THR A 383 18.74 4.11 -15.82
CA THR A 383 18.65 3.40 -17.11
C THR A 383 17.21 3.27 -17.62
N LYS A 384 16.25 3.85 -16.90
CA LYS A 384 14.84 3.84 -17.29
C LYS A 384 14.64 4.70 -18.55
N ARG A 385 14.08 4.08 -19.59
CA ARG A 385 13.81 4.72 -20.89
C ARG A 385 12.40 4.38 -21.35
N TYR A 386 11.80 5.28 -22.14
CA TYR A 386 10.46 5.12 -22.70
C TYR A 386 9.37 4.98 -21.63
N GLY A 387 8.22 4.40 -21.97
CA GLY A 387 7.11 4.19 -21.04
C GLY A 387 6.37 5.46 -20.66
N ASN A 388 6.52 6.53 -21.44
CA ASN A 388 5.77 7.77 -21.25
C ASN A 388 4.47 7.76 -22.06
N ILE A 389 3.46 8.45 -21.57
CA ILE A 389 2.21 8.73 -22.31
C ILE A 389 2.07 10.25 -22.46
N THR A 390 1.98 10.71 -23.68
CA THR A 390 1.49 12.05 -24.02
C THR A 390 0.04 11.94 -24.47
N TRP A 391 -0.83 12.82 -24.01
CA TRP A 391 -2.25 12.81 -24.37
C TRP A 391 -2.72 14.22 -24.74
N ASP A 392 -3.12 14.36 -26.01
CA ASP A 392 -3.44 15.62 -26.63
C ASP A 392 -4.78 15.59 -27.40
N HIS A 393 -5.62 16.62 -27.24
CA HIS A 393 -6.83 16.90 -28.04
C HIS A 393 -7.90 15.80 -28.22
N TYR A 394 -7.75 14.63 -27.61
CA TYR A 394 -8.73 13.53 -27.69
C TYR A 394 -9.56 13.39 -26.41
N ASP A 395 -10.84 13.13 -26.59
CA ASP A 395 -11.73 12.77 -25.49
C ASP A 395 -11.70 11.25 -25.24
N LEU A 396 -11.42 10.82 -24.01
CA LEU A 396 -11.52 9.42 -23.59
C LEU A 396 -12.87 9.18 -22.93
N ALA A 397 -13.86 8.70 -23.68
CA ALA A 397 -15.23 8.61 -23.18
C ALA A 397 -15.42 7.54 -22.11
N SER A 398 -14.80 6.36 -22.28
CA SER A 398 -14.83 5.28 -21.29
C SER A 398 -13.56 4.43 -21.33
N PRO A 399 -13.14 3.84 -20.20
CA PRO A 399 -12.02 2.90 -20.15
C PRO A 399 -12.39 1.57 -20.82
N ALA A 400 -11.42 0.92 -21.45
CA ALA A 400 -11.57 -0.42 -22.02
C ALA A 400 -11.26 -1.55 -21.06
N TYR A 401 -10.50 -1.28 -19.99
CA TYR A 401 -10.16 -2.25 -18.96
C TYR A 401 -10.51 -1.72 -17.57
N HIS A 402 -11.59 -2.24 -16.98
CA HIS A 402 -12.19 -1.77 -15.72
C HIS A 402 -12.23 -0.23 -15.67
N ASN A 403 -11.84 0.40 -14.57
CA ASN A 403 -11.77 1.86 -14.44
C ASN A 403 -10.36 2.41 -14.69
N LEU A 404 -9.57 1.86 -15.62
CA LEU A 404 -8.23 2.36 -15.96
C LEU A 404 -8.25 3.08 -17.32
N PHE A 405 -7.92 4.38 -17.35
CA PHE A 405 -7.73 5.10 -18.61
C PHE A 405 -6.29 5.00 -19.08
N LEU A 406 -5.34 5.47 -18.27
CA LEU A 406 -3.94 5.57 -18.63
C LEU A 406 -3.05 5.04 -17.49
N MET A 407 -2.06 4.24 -17.84
CA MET A 407 -1.00 3.80 -16.93
C MET A 407 0.36 3.88 -17.63
N ALA A 408 1.28 4.65 -17.06
CA ALA A 408 2.64 4.77 -17.57
C ALA A 408 3.63 4.31 -16.50
N ASP A 409 4.63 3.51 -16.88
CA ASP A 409 5.77 3.27 -15.99
C ASP A 409 6.52 4.56 -15.70
N SER A 410 6.63 5.46 -16.68
CA SER A 410 7.33 6.74 -16.56
C SER A 410 6.31 7.88 -16.37
N ASP A 411 6.29 8.87 -17.26
CA ASP A 411 5.47 10.06 -17.12
C ASP A 411 4.15 9.99 -17.88
N VAL A 412 3.15 10.68 -17.34
CA VAL A 412 1.94 11.03 -18.09
C VAL A 412 1.89 12.54 -18.25
N VAL A 413 1.86 13.00 -19.50
CA VAL A 413 1.74 14.42 -19.83
C VAL A 413 0.48 14.62 -20.64
N THR A 414 -0.39 15.49 -20.18
CA THR A 414 -1.51 15.95 -20.98
C THR A 414 -1.26 17.36 -21.49
N THR A 415 -1.84 17.65 -22.64
CA THR A 415 -1.81 18.97 -23.27
C THR A 415 -3.23 19.51 -23.42
N SER A 416 -3.34 20.75 -23.89
CA SER A 416 -4.58 21.53 -23.90
C SER A 416 -5.78 20.79 -24.48
N ASN A 417 -6.96 20.99 -23.86
CA ASN A 417 -8.29 20.59 -24.33
C ASN A 417 -8.68 19.11 -24.22
N PHE A 418 -7.99 18.31 -23.40
CA PHE A 418 -8.43 16.94 -23.14
C PHE A 418 -9.69 16.86 -22.26
N SER A 419 -10.48 15.80 -22.42
CA SER A 419 -11.56 15.39 -21.51
C SER A 419 -11.57 13.86 -21.32
N ALA A 420 -11.82 13.36 -20.12
CA ALA A 420 -12.01 11.92 -19.91
C ALA A 420 -13.13 11.59 -18.93
N GLY A 421 -13.92 10.58 -19.28
CA GLY A 421 -15.11 10.16 -18.55
C GLY A 421 -16.38 10.90 -18.98
N SER A 422 -17.46 10.72 -18.22
CA SER A 422 -18.76 11.34 -18.49
C SER A 422 -18.80 12.79 -18.02
N GLY A 423 -19.57 13.64 -18.69
CA GLY A 423 -19.83 15.00 -18.23
C GLY A 423 -20.42 15.05 -16.80
N ILE A 424 -20.06 16.09 -16.05
CA ILE A 424 -20.29 16.29 -14.60
C ILE A 424 -21.79 16.30 -14.22
N SER A 425 -22.68 16.42 -15.19
CA SER A 425 -24.12 16.69 -15.01
C SER A 425 -25.06 15.58 -15.52
N SER A 426 -24.56 14.42 -15.94
CA SER A 426 -25.43 13.36 -16.49
C SER A 426 -25.00 11.95 -16.05
N PRO A 427 -25.77 11.28 -15.17
CA PRO A 427 -25.55 9.87 -14.89
C PRO A 427 -25.84 9.01 -16.14
N PRO A 428 -25.20 7.84 -16.29
CA PRO A 428 -24.23 7.23 -15.36
C PRO A 428 -22.87 7.93 -15.38
N VAL A 429 -22.23 8.03 -14.22
CA VAL A 429 -20.85 8.54 -14.12
C VAL A 429 -19.91 7.51 -14.72
N VAL A 430 -19.13 7.91 -15.73
CA VAL A 430 -18.02 7.14 -16.27
C VAL A 430 -16.75 7.78 -15.74
N SER A 431 -16.02 7.02 -14.93
CA SER A 431 -14.83 7.45 -14.20
C SER A 431 -13.67 6.48 -14.43
N GLY A 432 -12.45 6.95 -14.22
CA GLY A 432 -11.29 6.07 -14.28
C GLY A 432 -10.02 6.68 -13.71
N MET A 433 -8.98 5.85 -13.66
CA MET A 433 -7.71 6.20 -13.07
C MET A 433 -6.69 6.61 -14.12
N PHE A 434 -5.89 7.59 -13.74
CA PHE A 434 -4.72 8.08 -14.45
C PHE A 434 -3.53 7.82 -13.55
N VAL A 435 -2.62 6.98 -14.02
CA VAL A 435 -1.53 6.43 -13.21
C VAL A 435 -0.20 6.73 -13.87
N ALA A 436 0.70 7.37 -13.13
CA ALA A 436 2.08 7.59 -13.53
C ALA A 436 3.03 6.96 -12.51
N GLY A 437 3.99 6.17 -12.98
CA GLY A 437 5.03 5.60 -12.14
C GLY A 437 6.00 6.67 -11.65
N ASP A 438 6.28 7.69 -12.46
CA ASP A 438 7.18 8.78 -12.12
C ASP A 438 6.42 10.08 -11.89
N GLN A 439 6.30 10.94 -12.90
CA GLN A 439 5.65 12.24 -12.77
C GLN A 439 4.39 12.35 -13.63
N MET A 440 3.50 13.26 -13.26
CA MET A 440 2.35 13.59 -14.09
C MET A 440 2.19 15.09 -14.25
N GLN A 441 2.00 15.54 -15.49
CA GLN A 441 1.58 16.91 -15.80
C GLN A 441 0.19 16.86 -16.43
N MET A 442 -0.78 17.49 -15.78
CA MET A 442 -2.13 17.65 -16.32
C MET A 442 -2.43 19.11 -16.58
N GLU A 443 -2.73 19.47 -17.82
CA GLU A 443 -3.14 20.83 -18.19
C GLU A 443 -4.28 20.82 -19.22
N THR A 444 -5.44 21.41 -18.88
CA THR A 444 -6.54 21.56 -19.85
C THR A 444 -7.40 22.79 -19.63
N SER A 445 -7.91 23.34 -20.72
CA SER A 445 -8.97 24.33 -20.75
C SER A 445 -10.38 23.74 -20.94
N SER A 446 -10.50 22.40 -21.02
CA SER A 446 -11.76 21.67 -21.23
C SER A 446 -12.33 21.12 -19.90
N GLN A 447 -13.18 20.09 -19.95
CA GLN A 447 -13.87 19.51 -18.79
C GLN A 447 -12.96 18.72 -17.84
N GLY A 448 -11.70 18.41 -18.18
CA GLY A 448 -10.80 17.67 -17.29
C GLY A 448 -11.06 16.16 -17.26
N ALA A 449 -10.60 15.51 -16.20
CA ALA A 449 -10.69 14.07 -16.01
C ALA A 449 -11.68 13.70 -14.89
N VAL A 450 -12.49 12.68 -15.13
CA VAL A 450 -13.36 12.08 -14.10
C VAL A 450 -12.72 10.81 -13.54
N GLY A 451 -12.54 10.77 -12.23
CA GLY A 451 -11.94 9.68 -11.48
C GLY A 451 -10.78 10.15 -10.63
N SER A 452 -9.61 9.51 -10.73
CA SER A 452 -8.51 9.75 -9.79
C SER A 452 -7.13 9.74 -10.45
N VAL A 453 -6.21 10.47 -9.84
CA VAL A 453 -4.83 10.64 -10.29
C VAL A 453 -3.89 10.05 -9.26
N VAL A 454 -3.05 9.11 -9.69
CA VAL A 454 -2.06 8.44 -8.82
C VAL A 454 -0.67 8.62 -9.42
N ILE A 455 0.24 9.15 -8.61
CA ILE A 455 1.61 9.48 -9.00
C ILE A 455 2.57 8.80 -8.02
N ALA A 456 3.32 7.80 -8.48
CA ALA A 456 4.18 7.01 -7.59
C ALA A 456 5.59 7.57 -7.41
N ASN A 457 6.01 8.54 -8.23
CA ASN A 457 7.32 9.20 -8.14
C ASN A 457 8.48 8.22 -7.86
N GLN A 458 8.48 7.07 -8.54
CA GLN A 458 9.42 5.97 -8.31
C GLN A 458 10.83 6.37 -8.71
N CYS A 459 10.94 7.16 -9.78
CA CYS A 459 12.17 7.80 -10.21
C CYS A 459 11.99 9.31 -10.20
N PRO A 460 12.31 10.01 -9.10
CA PRO A 460 12.36 11.46 -9.10
C PRO A 460 13.43 11.90 -10.10
N THR A 461 13.01 12.49 -11.22
CA THR A 461 13.81 12.79 -12.42
C THR A 461 15.00 13.72 -12.10
N PRO A 462 16.27 13.30 -12.25
CA PRO A 462 17.36 14.24 -12.55
C PRO A 462 17.55 14.35 -14.06
N ALA A 463 18.16 15.45 -14.50
CA ALA A 463 18.51 15.70 -15.90
C ALA A 463 19.31 14.52 -16.49
N GLY A 464 18.73 13.83 -17.49
CA GLY A 464 19.33 12.67 -18.18
C GLY A 464 18.55 11.35 -18.05
N SER A 465 17.54 11.28 -17.17
CA SER A 465 16.55 10.19 -17.14
C SER A 465 15.56 10.34 -18.31
N GLY A 466 14.99 9.24 -18.82
CA GLY A 466 14.08 9.25 -19.98
C GLY A 466 12.69 9.86 -19.74
N GLY A 467 12.51 10.60 -18.63
CA GLY A 467 11.28 11.31 -18.29
C GLY A 467 11.07 12.57 -19.13
N LEU A 468 9.81 12.91 -19.36
CA LEU A 468 9.37 14.11 -20.08
C LEU A 468 9.37 15.35 -19.20
N ILE A 469 9.13 15.18 -17.89
CA ILE A 469 8.94 16.27 -16.93
C ILE A 469 9.71 15.99 -15.63
N THR A 470 10.02 17.04 -14.87
CA THR A 470 10.83 16.92 -13.64
C THR A 470 10.03 17.02 -12.35
N THR A 471 8.78 17.48 -12.44
CA THR A 471 7.91 17.71 -11.29
C THR A 471 6.46 17.46 -11.68
N SER A 472 5.71 16.82 -10.79
CA SER A 472 4.29 16.60 -10.99
C SER A 472 3.50 17.89 -10.82
N GLU A 473 2.57 18.13 -11.74
CA GLU A 473 1.80 19.36 -11.80
C GLU A 473 0.37 19.14 -12.31
N VAL A 474 -0.60 19.79 -11.68
CA VAL A 474 -2.00 19.79 -12.09
C VAL A 474 -2.50 21.24 -12.24
N LYS A 475 -2.92 21.59 -13.46
CA LYS A 475 -3.26 22.95 -13.92
C LYS A 475 -4.59 23.01 -14.67
N ASN A 476 -5.43 23.99 -14.31
CA ASN A 476 -6.73 24.29 -14.94
C ASN A 476 -7.71 23.09 -14.82
N PRO A 477 -9.05 23.24 -14.94
CA PRO A 477 -10.02 22.36 -14.25
C PRO A 477 -9.75 20.88 -14.57
N ALA A 478 -9.35 20.12 -13.55
CA ALA A 478 -8.54 18.92 -13.79
C ALA A 478 -9.20 17.62 -13.35
N VAL A 479 -9.89 17.57 -12.20
CA VAL A 479 -10.28 16.29 -11.58
C VAL A 479 -11.66 16.33 -10.92
N TYR A 480 -12.53 15.40 -11.33
CA TYR A 480 -13.83 15.10 -10.72
C TYR A 480 -13.80 13.73 -10.08
N PHE A 481 -13.66 13.67 -8.76
CA PHE A 481 -13.41 12.45 -8.02
C PHE A 481 -14.63 11.55 -7.91
N ASP A 482 -14.47 10.31 -8.35
CA ASP A 482 -15.40 9.24 -8.05
C ASP A 482 -14.73 8.23 -7.11
N PRO A 483 -15.13 8.18 -5.83
CA PRO A 483 -14.56 7.25 -4.86
C PRO A 483 -14.88 5.80 -5.20
N ASN A 484 -15.85 5.52 -6.08
CA ASN A 484 -16.24 4.15 -6.44
C ASN A 484 -15.48 3.61 -7.66
N ALA A 485 -14.62 4.43 -8.29
CA ALA A 485 -13.74 3.97 -9.33
C ALA A 485 -12.63 3.10 -8.72
N ASP A 486 -12.69 1.78 -8.89
CA ASP A 486 -11.63 0.83 -8.57
C ASP A 486 -10.95 0.31 -9.85
N ALA A 487 -9.63 0.13 -9.81
CA ALA A 487 -8.90 -0.38 -10.97
C ALA A 487 -7.88 -1.41 -10.50
N PRO A 488 -7.87 -2.63 -11.09
CA PRO A 488 -6.97 -3.70 -10.67
C PRO A 488 -5.54 -3.51 -11.20
N PHE A 489 -5.08 -2.26 -11.38
CA PHE A 489 -3.70 -2.00 -11.82
C PHE A 489 -2.67 -2.36 -10.75
N ALA A 490 -3.08 -2.30 -9.49
CA ALA A 490 -2.37 -2.81 -8.34
C ALA A 490 -3.38 -3.51 -7.42
N SER A 491 -2.90 -4.48 -6.64
CA SER A 491 -3.64 -5.02 -5.52
C SER A 491 -2.93 -4.67 -4.23
N VAL A 492 -3.68 -4.28 -3.21
CA VAL A 492 -3.14 -3.98 -1.88
C VAL A 492 -3.63 -5.04 -0.91
N ILE A 493 -2.69 -5.55 -0.13
CA ILE A 493 -2.97 -6.46 0.95
C ILE A 493 -3.74 -5.72 2.04
N THR A 494 -4.89 -6.25 2.43
CA THR A 494 -5.69 -5.73 3.55
C THR A 494 -5.82 -6.81 4.60
N THR A 495 -5.56 -6.45 5.85
CA THR A 495 -5.82 -7.33 6.99
C THR A 495 -7.32 -7.46 7.17
N ALA A 496 -7.86 -8.64 6.84
CA ALA A 496 -9.28 -8.96 6.98
C ALA A 496 -9.64 -9.35 8.42
N LEU A 497 -8.66 -9.89 9.16
CA LEU A 497 -8.82 -10.32 10.54
C LEU A 497 -7.47 -10.23 11.27
N TRP A 498 -7.49 -9.74 12.50
CA TRP A 498 -6.35 -9.77 13.42
C TRP A 498 -6.82 -10.40 14.73
N LEU A 499 -6.14 -11.45 15.17
CA LEU A 499 -6.49 -12.22 16.37
C LEU A 499 -5.24 -12.46 17.21
N ASP A 500 -5.37 -12.18 18.49
CA ASP A 500 -4.41 -12.60 19.50
C ASP A 500 -4.86 -13.94 20.09
N TYR A 501 -4.03 -14.98 19.89
CA TYR A 501 -4.25 -16.29 20.48
C TYR A 501 -3.69 -16.32 21.92
N SER A 502 -4.18 -15.43 22.77
CA SER A 502 -3.84 -15.42 24.20
C SER A 502 -4.48 -16.63 24.88
N GLY A 503 -3.66 -17.61 25.28
CA GLY A 503 -4.13 -18.84 25.91
C GLY A 503 -3.02 -19.88 25.99
N GLY A 504 -2.23 -19.78 27.05
CA GLY A 504 -1.19 -20.73 27.48
C GLY A 504 -0.80 -20.39 28.89
#